data_AF-A0A964XH79-F1
#
_entry.id   AF-A0A964XH79-F1
#
_cell.length_a   1.000
_cell.length_b   1.000
_cell.length_c   1.000
_cell.angle_alpha   90.00
_cell.angle_beta   90.00
_cell.angle_gamma   90.00
#
_symmetry.space_group_name_H-M   'P 1'
#
loop_
_entity.id
_entity.type
_entity.pdbx_description
1 polymer ?
#
loop_
_entity_poly.entity_id
_entity_poly.type
_entity_poly.pdbx_seq_one_letter_code
_entity_poly.pdbx_strand_id
1 'polypeptide(L)' 'MANEWCIGIIGGSGLYNIEGLEDAQWIAVDTPWGEPSD' A
#
# COMPACT_ATOMS: atom_id res chain seq x y z
N MET A 1 16.54 19.33 -5.68
CA MET A 1 15.86 18.04 -5.87
C MET A 1 14.68 18.04 -4.92
N ALA A 2 13.45 18.20 -5.42
CA ALA A 2 12.30 18.02 -4.56
C ALA A 2 12.28 16.54 -4.14
N ASN A 3 12.19 16.24 -2.85
CA ASN A 3 11.97 14.87 -2.39
C ASN A 3 10.70 14.36 -3.08
N GLU A 4 10.78 13.23 -3.76
CA GLU A 4 9.60 12.56 -4.28
C GLU A 4 8.74 12.15 -3.07
N TRP A 5 7.47 12.55 -3.09
CA TRP A 5 6.56 12.30 -1.98
C TRP A 5 6.07 10.87 -2.05
N CYS A 6 6.17 10.14 -0.94
CA CYS A 6 5.58 8.82 -0.78
C CYS A 6 4.38 8.92 0.19
N ILE A 7 3.22 8.44 -0.25
CA ILE A 7 1.96 8.52 0.51
C ILE A 7 1.48 7.11 0.83
N GLY A 8 1.34 6.81 2.13
CA GLY A 8 0.72 5.57 2.61
C GLY A 8 -0.77 5.76 2.87
N ILE A 9 -1.60 4.83 2.39
CA ILE A 9 -3.06 4.86 2.56
C ILE A 9 -3.48 3.57 3.28
N ILE A 10 -4.26 3.70 4.35
CA ILE A 10 -4.84 2.57 5.10
C ILE A 10 -6.36 2.76 5.07
N GLY A 11 -7.10 1.75 4.63
CA GLY A 11 -8.55 1.82 4.50
C GLY A 11 -9.22 0.45 4.59
N GLY A 12 -10.56 0.46 4.69
CA GLY A 12 -11.36 -0.77 4.70
C GLY A 12 -11.56 -1.36 3.31
N SER A 13 -12.28 -2.49 3.25
CA SER A 13 -12.44 -3.32 2.05
C SER A 13 -13.10 -2.65 0.82
N GLY A 14 -13.63 -1.45 0.97
CA GLY A 14 -14.14 -0.65 -0.16
C GLY A 14 -13.06 0.04 -0.99
N LEU A 15 -11.80 0.00 -0.57
CA LEU A 15 -10.70 0.80 -1.15
C LEU A 15 -9.80 0.03 -2.13
N TYR A 16 -10.08 -1.24 -2.44
CA TYR A 16 -9.16 -2.07 -3.21
C TYR A 16 -9.02 -1.68 -4.69
N ASN A 17 -9.99 -0.97 -5.26
CA ASN A 17 -9.96 -0.57 -6.65
C ASN A 17 -9.73 0.95 -6.77
N ILE A 18 -8.48 1.37 -6.57
CA ILE A 18 -8.08 2.77 -6.74
C ILE A 18 -7.99 3.07 -8.23
N GLU A 19 -8.95 3.84 -8.73
CA GLU A 19 -8.93 4.32 -10.11
C GLU A 19 -7.69 5.19 -10.35
N GLY A 20 -6.91 4.85 -11.37
CA GLY A 20 -5.65 5.53 -11.71
C GLY A 20 -4.40 4.99 -11.00
N LEU A 21 -4.51 3.90 -10.23
CA LEU A 21 -3.33 3.18 -9.74
C LEU A 21 -2.74 2.35 -10.90
N GLU A 22 -1.59 2.78 -11.38
CA GLU A 22 -0.78 2.06 -12.37
C GLU A 22 0.25 1.17 -11.65
N ASP A 23 0.67 0.06 -12.29
CA ASP A 23 1.66 -0.89 -11.76
C ASP A 23 1.38 -1.42 -10.34
N ALA A 24 0.11 -1.64 -10.01
CA ALA A 24 -0.31 -2.18 -8.72
C ALA A 24 0.34 -3.56 -8.46
N GLN A 25 0.96 -3.70 -7.28
CA GLN A 25 1.60 -4.94 -6.85
C GLN A 25 1.15 -5.32 -5.46
N TRP A 26 0.86 -6.61 -5.29
CA TRP A 26 0.71 -7.22 -3.97
C TRP A 26 2.09 -7.60 -3.48
N ILE A 27 2.50 -7.00 -2.37
CA ILE A 27 3.82 -7.20 -1.77
C ILE A 27 3.60 -7.81 -0.39
N ALA A 28 4.04 -9.05 -0.20
CA ALA A 28 4.15 -9.63 1.12
C ALA A 28 5.32 -8.97 1.85
N VAL A 29 5.08 -8.46 3.06
CA VAL A 29 6.10 -7.75 3.85
C VAL A 29 6.31 -8.46 5.17
N ASP A 30 7.54 -8.91 5.40
CA ASP A 30 7.97 -9.44 6.68
C ASP A 30 8.13 -8.30 7.70
N THR A 31 7.54 -8.45 8.88
CA THR A 31 7.69 -7.48 9.96
C THR A 31 8.18 -8.14 11.24
N PRO A 32 8.93 -7.41 12.09
CA PRO A 32 9.30 -7.89 13.43
C PRO A 32 8.10 -8.16 14.36
N TRP A 33 6.89 -7.75 13.97
CA TRP A 33 5.67 -7.83 14.77
C TRP A 33 4.69 -8.92 14.28
N GLY A 34 5.09 -9.72 13.29
CA GLY A 34 4.27 -10.78 12.70
C GLY A 34 3.69 -10.40 11.33
N GLU A 35 2.74 -11.19 10.85
CA GLU A 35 2.12 -10.99 9.53
C GLU A 35 1.15 -9.79 9.54
N PRO A 36 1.14 -8.95 8.49
CA PRO A 36 0.13 -7.92 8.30
C PRO A 36 -1.29 -8.50 8.15
N SER A 37 -2.31 -7.68 8.39
CA SER A 37 -3.68 -8.00 7.98
C SER A 37 -3.79 -7.98 6.45
N ASP A 38 -4.45 -8.98 5.88
CA ASP A 38 -4.76 -9.10 4.43
C ASP A 38 -5.71 -7.99 3.92
#